data_AF-A0A7C4LIZ9-F1
#
_entry.id   AF-A0A7C4LIZ9-F1
#
_cell.length_a   1.000
_cell.length_b   1.000
_cell.length_c   1.000
_cell.angle_alpha   90.00
_cell.angle_beta   90.00
_cell.angle_gamma   90.00
#
_symmetry.space_group_name_H-M   'P 1'
#
loop_
_entity.id
_entity.type
_entity.pdbx_description
1 polymer ?
#
loop_
_entity_poly.entity_id
_entity_poly.type
_entity_poly.pdbx_seq_one_letter_code
_entity_poly.pdbx_strand_id
1 'polypeptide(L)'
;MVCSTCGRVILVVLLGVVGAAASHAEDFYYRLQSSAIETNRADFGHWGPDPENYTAWGSHSNRLVPVYTFGTRGAGDGIDLTSYSGQNSVYRRAEEVRRIYGREPHDTVHPDAEYLDQTNIYDLQRAAIEAGKKYVFLVIFDGMDWQTTWAAAIARTGRIPYREGRGQGLHFLDYSADGTTQYGWMCTSPHNEGTKVDVDRQQVLNPGGALFGGYSRERGGPNPWTPGSDPLYLIAKSLPETQRHAYTDSSSSAASMTAAIKTFNDSMNVDYAGQQVETLAHWLQRQGFAVGAISSVPISHATPAAAYAHNVSRDDYQDLTRDMLGLKSISHPEEPLPGMDVVIGGGHGEERDKDQAQGQNFQPGNVYLTAADLHAVDVAHGGKYVTAVRTPGVDGRTRLMQAAEAARRGGHRLLGFYGVGRYKGHLPYQTADGDYRPAPGRSKKAESYTPEDLTENPTLADMTRAALTVLGSKDRFWLMVEPGDVDWANHDNNLDNSIGAVFSGDDAVKVITDWVEAHSNWRESLLIVTADHGHYLHIVRPELLVPPAAADQRPASRR
;
A
#
# COMPACT_ATOMS: atom_id res chain seq x y z
N MET A 1 6.70 77.23 23.22
CA MET A 1 7.67 76.68 22.25
C MET A 1 7.72 75.17 22.48
N VAL A 2 7.56 74.43 21.39
CA VAL A 2 7.30 72.99 21.26
C VAL A 2 8.32 72.12 22.01
N CYS A 3 7.89 71.09 22.75
CA CYS A 3 8.22 69.68 22.43
C CYS A 3 7.51 68.68 23.35
N SER A 4 6.88 67.70 22.72
CA SER A 4 6.17 66.56 23.30
C SER A 4 7.01 65.31 23.06
N THR A 5 7.25 64.52 24.10
CA THR A 5 7.61 63.10 23.94
C THR A 5 7.02 62.31 25.11
N CYS A 6 5.88 61.68 24.84
CA CYS A 6 5.23 60.69 25.68
C CYS A 6 5.75 59.30 25.26
N GLY A 7 6.38 58.57 26.17
CA GLY A 7 6.88 57.22 25.92
C GLY A 7 5.72 56.23 25.83
N ARG A 8 5.57 55.58 24.66
CA ARG A 8 4.68 54.44 24.47
C ARG A 8 5.44 53.15 24.80
N VAL A 9 4.98 52.46 25.84
CA VAL A 9 5.29 51.06 26.10
C VAL A 9 4.63 50.23 24.99
N ILE A 10 5.44 49.55 24.18
CA ILE A 10 4.96 48.60 23.18
C ILE A 10 4.73 47.27 23.90
N LEU A 11 3.47 46.94 24.17
CA LEU A 11 3.05 45.60 24.56
C LEU A 11 3.02 44.75 23.29
N VAL A 12 4.04 43.90 23.11
CA VAL A 12 4.04 42.87 22.06
C VAL A 12 3.06 41.80 22.51
N VAL A 13 1.84 41.83 21.97
CA VAL A 13 0.89 40.73 22.06
C VAL A 13 1.37 39.68 21.05
N LEU A 14 1.98 38.59 21.54
CA LEU A 14 2.10 37.36 20.77
C LEU A 14 0.68 36.87 20.48
N LEU A 15 0.18 37.10 19.27
CA LEU A 15 -0.93 36.33 18.72
C LEU A 15 -0.40 34.92 18.44
N GLY A 16 -0.52 34.04 19.42
CA GLY A 16 -0.53 32.61 19.17
C GLY A 16 -1.75 32.29 18.31
N VAL A 17 -1.53 31.89 17.06
CA VAL A 17 -2.55 31.24 16.26
C VAL A 17 -2.72 29.85 16.86
N VAL A 18 -3.58 29.73 17.87
CA VAL A 18 -4.14 28.44 18.27
C VAL A 18 -5.22 28.15 17.24
N GLY A 19 -4.89 27.30 16.26
CA GLY A 19 -5.93 26.69 15.42
C GLY A 19 -6.89 25.97 16.37
N ALA A 20 -8.16 26.37 16.35
CA ALA A 20 -9.18 25.65 17.10
C ALA A 20 -9.24 24.23 16.53
N ALA A 21 -8.85 23.23 17.34
CA ALA A 21 -9.11 21.85 17.00
C ALA A 21 -10.63 21.70 16.89
N ALA A 22 -11.13 21.37 15.71
CA ALA A 22 -12.54 21.05 15.51
C ALA A 22 -12.90 19.92 16.49
N SER A 23 -14.09 19.95 17.10
CA SER A 23 -14.50 18.84 17.97
C SER A 23 -14.95 17.64 17.13
N HIS A 24 -14.88 16.41 17.65
CA HIS A 24 -15.48 15.23 16.99
C HIS A 24 -16.96 15.41 16.62
N ALA A 25 -17.67 16.36 17.24
CA ALA A 25 -19.05 16.69 16.89
C ALA A 25 -19.18 17.40 15.53
N GLU A 26 -18.12 18.01 15.03
CA GLU A 26 -18.07 18.73 13.75
C GLU A 26 -17.49 17.87 12.61
N ASP A 27 -16.79 16.78 12.92
CA ASP A 27 -16.28 15.83 11.94
C ASP A 27 -17.42 14.99 11.34
N PHE A 28 -17.55 15.04 10.01
CA PHE A 28 -18.59 14.34 9.28
C PHE A 28 -18.32 12.83 9.18
N TYR A 29 -17.11 12.43 8.77
CA TYR A 29 -16.78 11.03 8.53
C TYR A 29 -16.63 10.25 9.82
N TYR A 30 -16.04 10.88 10.85
CA TYR A 30 -15.97 10.27 12.18
C TYR A 30 -17.36 9.92 12.72
N ARG A 31 -18.34 10.85 12.63
CA ARG A 31 -19.71 10.61 13.10
C ARG A 31 -20.43 9.55 12.26
N LEU A 32 -20.26 9.61 10.94
CA LEU A 32 -20.85 8.66 10.02
C LEU A 32 -20.35 7.23 10.33
N GLN A 33 -19.04 7.06 10.47
CA GLN A 33 -18.39 5.81 10.82
C GLN A 33 -18.78 5.34 12.24
N SER A 34 -18.73 6.21 13.24
CA SER A 34 -19.08 5.86 14.63
C SER A 34 -20.53 5.37 14.72
N SER A 35 -21.47 6.06 14.07
CA SER A 35 -22.88 5.67 14.04
C SER A 35 -23.07 4.31 13.34
N ALA A 36 -22.33 4.07 12.26
CA ALA A 36 -22.38 2.80 11.54
C ALA A 36 -21.92 1.62 12.41
N ILE A 37 -20.86 1.80 13.20
CA ILE A 37 -20.36 0.77 14.14
C ILE A 37 -21.29 0.58 15.34
N GLU A 38 -21.83 1.66 15.91
CA GLU A 38 -22.76 1.60 17.04
C GLU A 38 -24.05 0.84 16.69
N THR A 39 -24.60 1.11 15.51
CA THR A 39 -25.87 0.52 15.05
C THR A 39 -25.68 -0.76 14.23
N ASN A 40 -24.43 -1.05 13.82
CA ASN A 40 -24.07 -2.07 12.83
C ASN A 40 -24.84 -1.95 11.50
N ARG A 41 -25.23 -0.72 11.13
CA ARG A 41 -25.99 -0.41 9.93
C ARG A 41 -25.52 0.92 9.37
N ALA A 42 -25.37 0.99 8.06
CA ALA A 42 -25.12 2.24 7.38
C ALA A 42 -25.89 2.33 6.07
N ASP A 43 -26.58 3.44 5.93
CA ASP A 43 -27.45 3.73 4.80
C ASP A 43 -26.68 4.05 3.51
N PHE A 44 -25.42 4.47 3.64
CA PHE A 44 -24.53 4.78 2.52
C PHE A 44 -23.92 3.52 1.88
N GLY A 45 -23.74 2.43 2.63
CA GLY A 45 -23.00 1.25 2.19
C GLY A 45 -22.62 0.30 3.32
N HIS A 46 -21.95 -0.81 2.98
CA HIS A 46 -21.60 -1.89 3.91
C HIS A 46 -20.39 -2.69 3.42
N TRP A 47 -19.68 -3.37 4.32
CA TRP A 47 -18.67 -4.37 3.96
C TRP A 47 -19.30 -5.76 3.90
N GLY A 48 -19.11 -6.44 2.77
CA GLY A 48 -19.64 -7.79 2.57
C GLY A 48 -20.97 -7.83 1.82
N PRO A 49 -21.57 -9.03 1.69
CA PRO A 49 -22.73 -9.26 0.83
C PRO A 49 -24.07 -8.88 1.48
N ASP A 50 -24.10 -8.64 2.79
CA ASP A 50 -25.34 -8.38 3.54
C ASP A 50 -25.57 -6.88 3.75
N PRO A 51 -26.56 -6.26 3.08
CA PRO A 51 -26.82 -4.83 3.21
C PRO A 51 -27.38 -4.40 4.57
N GLU A 52 -27.87 -5.35 5.38
CA GLU A 52 -28.40 -5.06 6.72
C GLU A 52 -27.32 -5.21 7.81
N ASN A 53 -26.09 -5.55 7.44
CA ASN A 53 -24.97 -5.72 8.34
C ASN A 53 -23.73 -4.98 7.82
N TYR A 54 -23.47 -3.80 8.39
CA TYR A 54 -22.36 -2.94 8.00
C TYR A 54 -21.00 -3.66 8.07
N THR A 55 -20.86 -4.62 9.00
CA THR A 55 -19.60 -5.31 9.28
C THR A 55 -19.58 -6.80 8.91
N ALA A 56 -20.38 -7.21 7.93
CA ALA A 56 -20.54 -8.62 7.53
C ALA A 56 -19.26 -9.30 7.02
N TRP A 57 -18.31 -8.51 6.49
CA TRP A 57 -17.03 -8.98 6.00
C TRP A 57 -15.91 -8.02 6.44
N GLY A 58 -14.69 -8.50 6.60
CA GLY A 58 -13.54 -7.66 6.94
C GLY A 58 -12.25 -8.40 6.66
N SER A 59 -12.19 -8.96 5.45
CA SER A 59 -11.03 -9.63 4.85
C SER A 59 -11.05 -9.32 3.35
N HIS A 60 -10.12 -9.88 2.59
CA HIS A 60 -9.97 -9.50 1.20
C HIS A 60 -11.11 -10.08 0.34
N SER A 61 -11.10 -9.73 -0.93
CA SER A 61 -12.12 -10.12 -1.88
C SER A 61 -11.54 -10.34 -3.27
N ASN A 62 -12.21 -11.18 -4.05
CA ASN A 62 -11.87 -11.45 -5.45
C ASN A 62 -12.25 -10.32 -6.42
N ARG A 63 -12.49 -9.08 -5.95
CA ARG A 63 -12.82 -7.99 -6.88
C ARG A 63 -11.66 -7.69 -7.81
N LEU A 64 -11.98 -7.35 -9.06
CA LEU A 64 -10.99 -6.81 -9.99
C LEU A 64 -10.47 -5.47 -9.46
N VAL A 65 -9.17 -5.25 -9.57
CA VAL A 65 -8.49 -4.09 -9.00
C VAL A 65 -8.13 -3.08 -10.10
N PRO A 66 -8.44 -1.78 -9.92
CA PRO A 66 -8.01 -0.73 -10.86
C PRO A 66 -6.49 -0.59 -10.98
N VAL A 67 -6.01 -0.35 -12.19
CA VAL A 67 -4.59 -0.09 -12.50
C VAL A 67 -4.46 1.23 -13.26
N TYR A 68 -3.62 2.13 -12.76
CA TYR A 68 -3.31 3.41 -13.39
C TYR A 68 -1.82 3.43 -13.74
N THR A 69 -1.50 3.74 -15.00
CA THR A 69 -0.09 3.84 -15.43
C THR A 69 0.19 5.20 -16.04
N PHE A 70 1.44 5.64 -15.91
CA PHE A 70 1.94 6.95 -16.34
C PHE A 70 3.29 6.76 -17.04
N GLY A 71 3.53 7.46 -18.15
CA GLY A 71 4.69 7.23 -19.00
C GLY A 71 4.57 6.00 -19.90
N THR A 72 3.35 5.49 -20.15
CA THR A 72 3.11 4.20 -20.82
C THR A 72 2.44 4.30 -22.18
N ARG A 73 1.46 5.20 -22.35
CA ARG A 73 0.71 5.32 -23.60
C ARG A 73 1.65 5.65 -24.76
N GLY A 74 1.67 4.78 -25.77
CA GLY A 74 2.54 4.95 -26.95
C GLY A 74 4.04 4.82 -26.66
N ALA A 75 4.43 4.25 -25.51
CA ALA A 75 5.82 4.04 -25.13
C ALA A 75 6.47 2.81 -25.81
N GLY A 76 5.67 1.92 -26.41
CA GLY A 76 6.13 0.73 -27.11
C GLY A 76 5.40 -0.54 -26.68
N ASP A 77 5.62 -1.62 -27.43
CA ASP A 77 5.04 -2.94 -27.17
C ASP A 77 5.44 -3.44 -25.78
N GLY A 78 4.48 -3.99 -25.03
CA GLY A 78 4.69 -4.51 -23.68
C GLY A 78 4.74 -3.44 -22.57
N ILE A 79 4.88 -2.15 -22.91
CA ILE A 79 4.82 -1.05 -21.95
C ILE A 79 3.40 -0.47 -21.88
N ASP A 80 2.74 -0.43 -23.02
CA ASP A 80 1.36 0.02 -23.12
C ASP A 80 0.42 -1.01 -22.45
N LEU A 81 -0.46 -0.57 -21.55
CA LEU A 81 -1.37 -1.44 -20.79
C LEU A 81 -2.32 -2.24 -21.70
N THR A 82 -2.56 -1.76 -22.93
CA THR A 82 -3.34 -2.50 -23.95
C THR A 82 -2.63 -3.75 -24.45
N SER A 83 -1.34 -3.91 -24.19
CA SER A 83 -0.59 -5.15 -24.47
C SER A 83 -1.09 -6.35 -23.64
N TYR A 84 -1.85 -6.11 -22.56
CA TYR A 84 -2.28 -7.14 -21.61
C TYR A 84 -3.79 -7.15 -21.34
N SER A 85 -4.54 -6.20 -21.90
CA SER A 85 -5.96 -6.02 -21.64
C SER A 85 -6.79 -6.17 -22.93
N GLY A 86 -8.12 -6.21 -22.78
CA GLY A 86 -9.02 -6.43 -23.91
C GLY A 86 -8.69 -7.74 -24.64
N GLN A 87 -8.53 -7.69 -25.96
CA GLN A 87 -8.21 -8.87 -26.79
C GLN A 87 -6.90 -9.56 -26.41
N ASN A 88 -5.98 -8.85 -25.75
CA ASN A 88 -4.69 -9.38 -25.33
C ASN A 88 -4.71 -9.98 -23.91
N SER A 89 -5.87 -9.95 -23.23
CA SER A 89 -6.03 -10.55 -21.92
C SER A 89 -5.68 -12.05 -21.93
N VAL A 90 -4.83 -12.47 -20.98
CA VAL A 90 -4.49 -13.87 -20.75
C VAL A 90 -5.73 -14.71 -20.43
N TYR A 91 -6.75 -14.11 -19.83
CA TYR A 91 -8.00 -14.77 -19.45
C TYR A 91 -8.92 -15.10 -20.63
N ARG A 92 -8.60 -14.65 -21.85
CA ARG A 92 -9.32 -15.08 -23.06
C ARG A 92 -8.89 -16.44 -23.59
N ARG A 93 -7.75 -16.98 -23.14
CA ARG A 93 -7.11 -18.16 -23.73
C ARG A 93 -6.74 -19.18 -22.66
N ALA A 94 -7.30 -20.37 -22.77
CA ALA A 94 -7.08 -21.48 -21.84
C ALA A 94 -5.60 -21.88 -21.68
N GLU A 95 -4.82 -21.81 -22.76
CA GLU A 95 -3.38 -22.06 -22.73
C GLU A 95 -2.61 -21.04 -21.86
N GLU A 96 -2.98 -19.76 -21.94
CA GLU A 96 -2.33 -18.70 -21.15
C GLU A 96 -2.71 -18.78 -19.68
N VAL A 97 -3.99 -19.06 -19.39
CA VAL A 97 -4.43 -19.33 -18.01
C VAL A 97 -3.66 -20.50 -17.43
N ARG A 98 -3.48 -21.60 -18.19
CA ARG A 98 -2.63 -22.74 -17.79
C ARG A 98 -1.18 -22.35 -17.60
N ARG A 99 -0.64 -21.45 -18.42
CA ARG A 99 0.74 -20.95 -18.29
C ARG A 99 0.95 -20.24 -16.95
N ILE A 100 0.01 -19.40 -16.51
CA ILE A 100 0.20 -18.62 -15.27
C ILE A 100 -0.22 -19.39 -14.00
N TYR A 101 -1.22 -20.27 -14.08
CA TYR A 101 -1.71 -21.02 -12.91
C TYR A 101 -1.18 -22.46 -12.81
N GLY A 102 -0.48 -22.96 -13.83
CA GLY A 102 -0.13 -24.38 -13.97
C GLY A 102 -1.33 -25.31 -14.22
N ARG A 103 -2.55 -24.75 -14.31
CA ARG A 103 -3.83 -25.43 -14.53
C ARG A 103 -4.85 -24.44 -15.10
N GLU A 104 -6.02 -24.94 -15.48
CA GLU A 104 -7.14 -24.10 -15.91
C GLU A 104 -8.17 -24.06 -14.77
N PRO A 105 -8.19 -23.00 -13.93
CA PRO A 105 -9.21 -22.89 -12.90
C PRO A 105 -10.61 -22.77 -13.56
N HIS A 106 -11.60 -23.33 -12.88
CA HIS A 106 -12.98 -23.38 -13.36
C HIS A 106 -13.51 -21.97 -13.67
N ASP A 107 -14.34 -21.81 -14.70
CA ASP A 107 -14.95 -20.52 -15.11
C ASP A 107 -13.99 -19.32 -15.26
N THR A 108 -12.68 -19.55 -15.39
CA THR A 108 -11.68 -18.46 -15.43
C THR A 108 -11.35 -18.01 -16.85
N VAL A 109 -11.51 -18.89 -17.84
CA VAL A 109 -11.35 -18.54 -19.25
C VAL A 109 -12.64 -17.92 -19.75
N HIS A 110 -12.59 -16.67 -20.20
CA HIS A 110 -13.76 -15.96 -20.71
C HIS A 110 -13.41 -15.19 -22.00
N PRO A 111 -14.13 -15.40 -23.12
CA PRO A 111 -13.80 -14.77 -24.40
C PRO A 111 -13.88 -13.25 -24.36
N ASP A 112 -14.73 -12.66 -23.52
CA ASP A 112 -14.85 -11.20 -23.31
C ASP A 112 -14.10 -10.66 -22.08
N ALA A 113 -13.08 -11.36 -21.56
CA ALA A 113 -12.25 -10.81 -20.48
C ALA A 113 -11.55 -9.52 -20.94
N GLU A 114 -11.72 -8.42 -20.21
CA GLU A 114 -11.06 -7.13 -20.52
C GLU A 114 -9.88 -6.84 -19.61
N TYR A 115 -9.78 -7.55 -18.49
CA TYR A 115 -8.77 -7.36 -17.45
C TYR A 115 -7.47 -8.07 -17.77
N LEU A 116 -6.37 -7.51 -17.26
CA LEU A 116 -5.06 -8.15 -17.26
C LEU A 116 -4.89 -9.06 -16.03
N ASP A 117 -3.76 -9.73 -15.92
CA ASP A 117 -3.34 -10.42 -14.70
C ASP A 117 -2.32 -9.57 -13.93
N GLN A 118 -2.26 -9.72 -12.60
CA GLN A 118 -1.22 -9.09 -11.76
C GLN A 118 0.21 -9.36 -12.23
N THR A 119 0.48 -10.55 -12.78
CA THR A 119 1.82 -10.86 -13.35
C THR A 119 2.22 -9.92 -14.47
N ASN A 120 1.26 -9.31 -15.17
CA ASN A 120 1.56 -8.34 -16.23
C ASN A 120 2.04 -6.98 -15.68
N ILE A 121 1.89 -6.71 -14.39
CA ILE A 121 2.53 -5.54 -13.75
C ILE A 121 4.05 -5.72 -13.73
N TYR A 122 4.55 -6.94 -13.51
CA TYR A 122 5.97 -7.25 -13.68
C TYR A 122 6.39 -7.07 -15.14
N ASP A 123 5.65 -7.66 -16.08
CA ASP A 123 5.99 -7.63 -17.52
C ASP A 123 6.08 -6.19 -18.03
N LEU A 124 5.14 -5.33 -17.63
CA LEU A 124 5.12 -3.91 -17.97
C LEU A 124 6.38 -3.18 -17.47
N GLN A 125 6.75 -3.39 -16.21
CA GLN A 125 7.95 -2.77 -15.63
C GLN A 125 9.21 -3.24 -16.36
N ARG A 126 9.31 -4.56 -16.61
CA ARG A 126 10.45 -5.15 -17.32
C ARG A 126 10.58 -4.58 -18.74
N ALA A 127 9.49 -4.55 -19.51
CA ALA A 127 9.48 -3.98 -20.86
C ALA A 127 9.89 -2.50 -20.86
N ALA A 128 9.41 -1.73 -19.87
CA ALA A 128 9.77 -0.33 -19.68
C ALA A 128 11.29 -0.15 -19.48
N ILE A 129 11.89 -0.98 -18.64
CA ILE A 129 13.32 -0.92 -18.31
C ILE A 129 14.17 -1.36 -19.51
N GLU A 130 13.76 -2.43 -20.19
CA GLU A 130 14.43 -2.90 -21.42
C GLU A 130 14.36 -1.86 -22.55
N ALA A 131 13.28 -1.06 -22.61
CA ALA A 131 13.16 0.09 -23.50
C ALA A 131 13.92 1.35 -23.04
N GLY A 132 14.65 1.27 -21.93
CA GLY A 132 15.56 2.33 -21.46
C GLY A 132 14.97 3.30 -20.45
N LYS A 133 13.79 3.03 -19.87
CA LYS A 133 13.32 3.81 -18.72
C LYS A 133 14.28 3.64 -17.54
N LYS A 134 14.54 4.74 -16.85
CA LYS A 134 15.56 4.88 -15.81
C LYS A 134 14.97 4.91 -14.40
N TYR A 135 13.76 5.44 -14.28
CA TYR A 135 13.12 5.70 -12.99
C TYR A 135 11.76 5.01 -12.96
N VAL A 136 11.65 3.94 -12.18
CA VAL A 136 10.42 3.14 -12.11
C VAL A 136 9.85 3.22 -10.70
N PHE A 137 8.56 3.53 -10.63
CA PHE A 137 7.80 3.64 -9.41
C PHE A 137 6.63 2.67 -9.43
N LEU A 138 6.49 1.89 -8.37
CA LEU A 138 5.34 1.03 -8.14
C LEU A 138 4.67 1.44 -6.82
N VAL A 139 3.46 1.97 -6.90
CA VAL A 139 2.67 2.36 -5.73
C VAL A 139 1.52 1.37 -5.56
N ILE A 140 1.55 0.63 -4.45
CA ILE A 140 0.57 -0.41 -4.12
C ILE A 140 -0.22 0.06 -2.91
N PHE A 141 -1.45 0.49 -3.12
CA PHE A 141 -2.38 0.79 -2.04
C PHE A 141 -3.00 -0.51 -1.54
N ASP A 142 -2.47 -1.08 -0.45
CA ASP A 142 -2.94 -2.35 0.11
C ASP A 142 -4.46 -2.30 0.35
N GLY A 143 -5.23 -3.18 -0.29
CA GLY A 143 -6.69 -3.25 -0.14
C GLY A 143 -7.52 -2.13 -0.79
N MET A 144 -6.95 -1.22 -1.59
CA MET A 144 -7.70 -0.11 -2.22
C MET A 144 -8.42 -0.54 -3.52
N ASP A 145 -9.61 -1.11 -3.38
CA ASP A 145 -10.46 -1.34 -4.55
C ASP A 145 -11.13 -0.06 -5.10
N TRP A 146 -11.91 -0.22 -6.16
CA TRP A 146 -12.61 0.89 -6.81
C TRP A 146 -13.60 1.59 -5.87
N GLN A 147 -14.25 0.87 -4.96
CA GLN A 147 -15.22 1.45 -4.02
C GLN A 147 -14.51 2.25 -2.93
N THR A 148 -13.36 1.76 -2.44
CA THR A 148 -12.49 2.53 -1.54
C THR A 148 -11.97 3.80 -2.21
N THR A 149 -11.51 3.69 -3.46
CA THR A 149 -11.09 4.85 -4.28
C THR A 149 -12.25 5.86 -4.48
N TRP A 150 -13.47 5.35 -4.69
CA TRP A 150 -14.66 6.17 -4.89
C TRP A 150 -15.09 6.91 -3.63
N ALA A 151 -15.04 6.25 -2.46
CA ALA A 151 -15.27 6.90 -1.17
C ALA A 151 -14.30 8.06 -0.94
N ALA A 152 -13.00 7.83 -1.16
CA ALA A 152 -11.98 8.85 -1.01
C ALA A 152 -12.18 10.02 -1.99
N ALA A 153 -12.52 9.75 -3.25
CA ALA A 153 -12.81 10.79 -4.23
C ALA A 153 -14.06 11.61 -3.88
N ILE A 154 -15.10 10.99 -3.32
CA ILE A 154 -16.29 11.71 -2.82
C ILE A 154 -15.90 12.64 -1.67
N ALA A 155 -15.12 12.14 -0.70
CA ALA A 155 -14.64 12.91 0.43
C ALA A 155 -13.78 14.09 0.02
N ARG A 156 -12.85 13.88 -0.92
CA ARG A 156 -11.96 14.94 -1.41
C ARG A 156 -12.71 16.03 -2.15
N THR A 157 -13.71 15.66 -2.96
CA THR A 157 -14.37 16.60 -3.87
C THR A 157 -15.65 17.22 -3.31
N GLY A 158 -16.23 16.65 -2.25
CA GLY A 158 -17.52 17.10 -1.70
C GLY A 158 -18.68 16.92 -2.68
N ARG A 159 -18.57 15.99 -3.63
CA ARG A 159 -19.61 15.64 -4.62
C ARG A 159 -19.40 14.20 -5.08
N ILE A 160 -20.36 13.66 -5.85
CA ILE A 160 -20.16 12.37 -6.54
C ILE A 160 -19.41 12.65 -7.85
N PRO A 161 -18.13 12.31 -7.97
CA PRO A 161 -17.34 12.77 -9.10
C PRO A 161 -17.51 11.88 -10.35
N TYR A 162 -17.84 10.60 -10.17
CA TYR A 162 -18.02 9.61 -11.24
C TYR A 162 -18.85 8.42 -10.73
N ARG A 163 -19.20 7.48 -11.63
CA ARG A 163 -19.92 6.24 -11.30
C ARG A 163 -19.32 4.97 -11.92
N GLU A 164 -18.36 5.12 -12.83
CA GLU A 164 -17.68 4.03 -13.52
C GLU A 164 -16.33 4.50 -14.06
N GLY A 165 -15.49 3.56 -14.49
CA GLY A 165 -14.23 3.84 -15.18
C GLY A 165 -13.12 4.37 -14.28
N ARG A 166 -12.17 5.07 -14.91
CA ARG A 166 -10.96 5.64 -14.27
C ARG A 166 -11.28 6.46 -13.02
N GLY A 167 -12.38 7.21 -13.05
CA GLY A 167 -12.70 8.17 -12.00
C GLY A 167 -11.93 9.48 -12.11
N GLN A 168 -12.18 10.37 -11.13
CA GLN A 168 -11.59 11.71 -10.99
C GLN A 168 -11.68 12.18 -9.54
N GLY A 169 -10.88 13.17 -9.14
CA GLY A 169 -10.99 13.85 -7.84
C GLY A 169 -9.90 13.53 -6.81
N LEU A 170 -8.97 12.64 -7.14
CA LEU A 170 -7.70 12.44 -6.42
C LEU A 170 -6.55 12.80 -7.37
N HIS A 171 -5.37 13.14 -6.83
CA HIS A 171 -4.25 13.57 -7.66
C HIS A 171 -3.87 12.51 -8.70
N PHE A 172 -3.72 11.24 -8.32
CA PHE A 172 -3.36 10.18 -9.29
C PHE A 172 -4.46 9.92 -10.34
N LEU A 173 -5.72 10.22 -10.03
CA LEU A 173 -6.82 10.07 -10.99
C LEU A 173 -6.77 11.16 -12.07
N ASP A 174 -6.53 12.39 -11.64
CA ASP A 174 -6.61 13.60 -12.48
C ASP A 174 -5.29 13.93 -13.20
N TYR A 175 -4.16 13.47 -12.67
CA TYR A 175 -2.84 13.76 -13.22
C TYR A 175 -2.63 13.09 -14.58
N SER A 176 -2.12 13.85 -15.55
CA SER A 176 -2.12 13.47 -16.97
C SER A 176 -0.79 12.96 -17.51
N ALA A 177 0.33 13.18 -16.81
CA ALA A 177 1.68 12.79 -17.24
C ALA A 177 1.95 13.07 -18.73
N ASP A 178 1.81 14.32 -19.19
CA ASP A 178 1.93 14.69 -20.61
C ASP A 178 1.00 13.92 -21.57
N GLY A 179 -0.16 13.49 -21.09
CA GLY A 179 -1.11 12.67 -21.86
C GLY A 179 -0.70 11.21 -22.02
N THR A 180 0.31 10.74 -21.28
CA THR A 180 0.84 9.38 -21.37
C THR A 180 0.15 8.37 -20.45
N THR A 181 -0.94 8.76 -19.80
CA THR A 181 -1.63 7.89 -18.83
C THR A 181 -2.48 6.81 -19.48
N GLN A 182 -2.61 5.69 -18.78
CA GLN A 182 -3.56 4.63 -19.11
C GLN A 182 -4.31 4.16 -17.86
N TYR A 183 -5.41 3.46 -18.11
CA TYR A 183 -6.29 2.91 -17.10
C TYR A 183 -6.75 1.53 -17.54
N GLY A 184 -6.79 0.59 -16.60
CA GLY A 184 -7.33 -0.74 -16.78
C GLY A 184 -7.66 -1.34 -15.42
N TRP A 185 -7.85 -2.65 -15.38
CA TRP A 185 -8.07 -3.38 -14.14
C TRP A 185 -7.57 -4.81 -14.28
N MET A 186 -7.22 -5.42 -13.15
CA MET A 186 -6.53 -6.71 -13.12
C MET A 186 -7.23 -7.71 -12.22
N CYS A 187 -7.06 -8.99 -12.57
CA CYS A 187 -7.36 -10.10 -11.68
C CYS A 187 -6.19 -10.32 -10.71
N THR A 188 -6.53 -10.47 -9.44
CA THR A 188 -5.56 -10.57 -8.34
C THR A 188 -5.46 -11.97 -7.74
N SER A 189 -6.20 -12.95 -8.27
CA SER A 189 -6.35 -14.25 -7.61
C SER A 189 -5.02 -15.01 -7.48
N PRO A 190 -4.74 -15.66 -6.34
CA PRO A 190 -3.47 -16.31 -6.05
C PRO A 190 -3.39 -17.65 -6.77
N HIS A 191 -2.25 -18.34 -6.75
CA HIS A 191 -2.23 -19.74 -7.17
C HIS A 191 -3.15 -20.57 -6.27
N ASN A 192 -3.07 -20.45 -4.96
CA ASN A 192 -3.93 -21.16 -4.02
C ASN A 192 -3.86 -20.53 -2.61
N GLU A 193 -4.70 -21.00 -1.70
CA GLU A 193 -4.60 -20.76 -0.25
C GLU A 193 -4.53 -22.09 0.52
N GLY A 194 -4.32 -22.03 1.84
CA GLY A 194 -4.29 -23.21 2.70
C GLY A 194 -3.05 -24.08 2.51
N THR A 195 -1.95 -23.48 2.05
CA THR A 195 -0.63 -24.11 2.07
C THR A 195 -0.12 -24.16 3.51
N LYS A 196 0.49 -25.28 3.87
CA LYS A 196 1.19 -25.51 5.12
C LYS A 196 2.68 -25.53 4.83
N VAL A 197 3.45 -24.92 5.71
CA VAL A 197 4.89 -24.76 5.54
C VAL A 197 5.64 -25.14 6.81
N ASP A 198 6.91 -25.46 6.65
CA ASP A 198 7.90 -25.56 7.71
C ASP A 198 8.86 -24.37 7.52
N VAL A 199 8.70 -23.35 8.36
CA VAL A 199 9.49 -22.10 8.29
C VAL A 199 10.96 -22.38 8.59
N ASP A 200 11.25 -23.24 9.56
CA ASP A 200 12.64 -23.56 9.95
C ASP A 200 13.42 -24.27 8.83
N ARG A 201 12.71 -25.03 7.99
CA ARG A 201 13.31 -25.75 6.85
C ARG A 201 13.11 -25.05 5.53
N GLN A 202 12.34 -23.96 5.49
CA GLN A 202 11.89 -23.30 4.27
C GLN A 202 11.25 -24.29 3.28
N GLN A 203 10.29 -25.08 3.74
CA GLN A 203 9.64 -26.14 2.96
C GLN A 203 8.12 -26.00 2.90
N VAL A 204 7.56 -26.21 1.70
CA VAL A 204 6.11 -26.40 1.53
C VAL A 204 5.74 -27.86 1.78
N LEU A 205 4.74 -28.09 2.64
CA LEU A 205 4.33 -29.41 3.12
C LEU A 205 3.17 -30.01 2.32
N ASN A 206 2.39 -29.19 1.61
CA ASN A 206 1.29 -29.60 0.74
C ASN A 206 1.20 -28.67 -0.49
N PRO A 207 2.06 -28.85 -1.50
CA PRO A 207 2.01 -28.05 -2.73
C PRO A 207 0.61 -28.05 -3.35
N GLY A 208 0.11 -26.87 -3.69
CA GLY A 208 -1.24 -26.66 -4.22
C GLY A 208 -2.33 -26.35 -3.18
N GLY A 209 -2.02 -26.48 -1.88
CA GLY A 209 -2.90 -26.01 -0.80
C GLY A 209 -4.26 -26.71 -0.69
N ALA A 210 -5.27 -25.95 -0.27
CA ALA A 210 -6.63 -26.44 0.00
C ALA A 210 -7.69 -25.87 -0.94
N LEU A 211 -7.55 -24.60 -1.35
CA LEU A 211 -8.44 -23.95 -2.30
C LEU A 211 -7.62 -23.23 -3.36
N PHE A 212 -7.95 -23.51 -4.61
CA PHE A 212 -7.28 -22.92 -5.77
C PHE A 212 -7.82 -21.53 -6.06
N GLY A 213 -6.96 -20.63 -6.53
CA GLY A 213 -7.40 -19.37 -7.13
C GLY A 213 -7.94 -19.57 -8.55
N GLY A 214 -8.45 -18.48 -9.10
CA GLY A 214 -9.18 -18.33 -10.36
C GLY A 214 -10.10 -17.11 -10.30
N TYR A 215 -10.68 -16.72 -11.43
CA TYR A 215 -11.64 -15.62 -11.46
C TYR A 215 -12.78 -15.84 -12.44
N SER A 216 -14.00 -16.03 -11.93
CA SER A 216 -15.22 -16.05 -12.74
C SER A 216 -15.73 -14.65 -12.99
N ARG A 217 -15.71 -14.24 -14.26
CA ARG A 217 -16.23 -12.93 -14.72
C ARG A 217 -17.73 -12.79 -14.45
N GLU A 218 -18.50 -13.85 -14.68
CA GLU A 218 -19.95 -13.85 -14.46
C GLU A 218 -20.29 -13.62 -12.99
N ARG A 219 -19.57 -14.31 -12.09
CA ARG A 219 -19.85 -14.27 -10.64
C ARG A 219 -19.26 -13.06 -9.95
N GLY A 220 -18.01 -12.74 -10.27
CA GLY A 220 -17.27 -11.64 -9.66
C GLY A 220 -17.53 -10.28 -10.30
N GLY A 221 -18.06 -10.25 -11.53
CA GLY A 221 -18.31 -9.04 -12.30
C GLY A 221 -17.32 -8.86 -13.46
N PRO A 222 -17.70 -8.11 -14.49
CA PRO A 222 -16.83 -7.88 -15.65
C PRO A 222 -15.74 -6.82 -15.41
N ASN A 223 -15.93 -5.96 -14.40
CA ASN A 223 -15.08 -4.82 -14.08
C ASN A 223 -15.27 -4.43 -12.59
N PRO A 224 -14.45 -3.52 -12.05
CA PRO A 224 -14.46 -3.19 -10.62
C PRO A 224 -15.76 -2.57 -10.06
N TRP A 225 -16.59 -1.95 -10.90
CA TRP A 225 -17.80 -1.22 -10.45
C TRP A 225 -19.11 -1.95 -10.75
N THR A 226 -19.11 -2.94 -11.66
CA THR A 226 -20.30 -3.71 -12.02
C THR A 226 -20.36 -5.00 -11.20
N PRO A 227 -21.37 -5.18 -10.34
CA PRO A 227 -21.54 -6.43 -9.59
C PRO A 227 -21.71 -7.64 -10.52
N GLY A 228 -21.17 -8.78 -10.12
CA GLY A 228 -21.45 -10.06 -10.77
C GLY A 228 -22.74 -10.71 -10.26
N SER A 229 -23.01 -11.94 -10.74
CA SER A 229 -24.22 -12.68 -10.45
C SER A 229 -24.25 -13.36 -9.08
N ASP A 230 -23.12 -13.41 -8.37
CA ASP A 230 -22.98 -14.13 -7.10
C ASP A 230 -22.19 -13.29 -6.07
N PRO A 231 -22.89 -12.53 -5.21
CA PRO A 231 -22.26 -11.73 -4.15
C PRO A 231 -21.34 -12.53 -3.20
N LEU A 232 -21.63 -13.82 -2.97
CA LEU A 232 -20.84 -14.66 -2.07
C LEU A 232 -19.52 -15.14 -2.70
N TYR A 233 -19.41 -15.08 -4.02
CA TYR A 233 -18.21 -15.45 -4.76
C TYR A 233 -17.01 -14.60 -4.39
N LEU A 234 -17.24 -13.30 -4.20
CA LEU A 234 -16.18 -12.35 -3.89
C LEU A 234 -15.45 -12.67 -2.57
N ILE A 235 -16.10 -13.42 -1.68
CA ILE A 235 -15.56 -13.80 -0.36
C ILE A 235 -15.33 -15.31 -0.24
N ALA A 236 -15.20 -16.00 -1.37
CA ALA A 236 -15.00 -17.45 -1.46
C ALA A 236 -16.07 -18.29 -0.73
N LYS A 237 -17.33 -17.83 -0.69
CA LYS A 237 -18.46 -18.53 -0.04
C LYS A 237 -19.53 -19.05 -1.01
N SER A 238 -19.30 -18.99 -2.32
CA SER A 238 -20.20 -19.54 -3.34
C SER A 238 -20.52 -21.02 -3.13
N LEU A 239 -21.68 -21.44 -3.66
CA LEU A 239 -22.07 -22.84 -3.76
C LEU A 239 -22.37 -23.24 -5.22
N PRO A 240 -22.08 -24.51 -5.61
CA PRO A 240 -21.34 -25.53 -4.85
C PRO A 240 -19.87 -25.15 -4.59
N GLU A 241 -19.25 -25.74 -3.57
CA GLU A 241 -17.88 -25.39 -3.15
C GLU A 241 -16.84 -25.57 -4.27
N THR A 242 -17.11 -26.47 -5.21
CA THR A 242 -16.28 -26.73 -6.41
C THR A 242 -16.16 -25.53 -7.36
N GLN A 243 -16.93 -24.47 -7.12
CA GLN A 243 -16.93 -23.23 -7.92
C GLN A 243 -16.38 -22.03 -7.14
N ARG A 244 -15.79 -22.26 -5.96
CA ARG A 244 -15.08 -21.22 -5.21
C ARG A 244 -13.68 -21.02 -5.78
N HIS A 245 -13.21 -19.79 -5.69
CA HIS A 245 -11.80 -19.47 -5.86
C HIS A 245 -11.30 -18.75 -4.62
N ALA A 246 -10.06 -19.05 -4.25
CA ALA A 246 -9.33 -18.31 -3.23
C ALA A 246 -9.23 -16.84 -3.66
N TYR A 247 -9.44 -15.93 -2.70
CA TYR A 247 -8.97 -14.56 -2.83
C TYR A 247 -7.54 -14.47 -2.35
N THR A 248 -6.79 -13.54 -2.91
CA THR A 248 -5.37 -13.36 -2.60
C THR A 248 -5.20 -12.72 -1.24
N ASP A 249 -4.05 -12.95 -0.62
CA ASP A 249 -3.50 -12.07 0.39
C ASP A 249 -2.47 -11.10 -0.22
N SER A 250 -1.98 -10.14 0.58
CA SER A 250 -0.97 -9.17 0.14
C SER A 250 0.36 -9.79 -0.30
N SER A 251 0.71 -10.97 0.23
CA SER A 251 1.99 -11.60 -0.08
C SER A 251 2.03 -12.17 -1.49
N SER A 252 1.03 -12.99 -1.85
CA SER A 252 0.94 -13.62 -3.17
C SER A 252 0.61 -12.63 -4.29
N SER A 253 -0.15 -11.58 -4.00
CA SER A 253 -0.47 -10.50 -4.93
C SER A 253 0.76 -9.63 -5.22
N ALA A 254 1.50 -9.22 -4.20
CA ALA A 254 2.73 -8.46 -4.37
C ALA A 254 3.80 -9.27 -5.11
N ALA A 255 3.98 -10.56 -4.76
CA ALA A 255 4.87 -11.46 -5.49
C ALA A 255 4.47 -11.61 -6.97
N SER A 256 3.18 -11.57 -7.30
CA SER A 256 2.73 -11.56 -8.70
C SER A 256 3.24 -10.32 -9.44
N MET A 257 3.19 -9.15 -8.80
CA MET A 257 3.62 -7.87 -9.39
C MET A 257 5.14 -7.68 -9.41
N THR A 258 5.89 -8.33 -8.51
CA THR A 258 7.34 -8.14 -8.35
C THR A 258 8.18 -9.32 -8.84
N ALA A 259 7.62 -10.52 -8.99
CA ALA A 259 8.35 -11.73 -9.39
C ALA A 259 7.67 -12.51 -10.55
N ALA A 260 6.58 -12.01 -11.12
CA ALA A 260 5.90 -12.59 -12.29
C ALA A 260 5.35 -14.02 -12.10
N ILE A 261 4.95 -14.37 -10.88
CA ILE A 261 4.45 -15.71 -10.54
C ILE A 261 3.08 -15.66 -9.88
N LYS A 262 2.24 -16.67 -10.14
CA LYS A 262 1.16 -17.03 -9.22
C LYS A 262 1.73 -17.95 -8.15
N THR A 263 1.53 -17.58 -6.90
CA THR A 263 1.97 -18.38 -5.74
C THR A 263 0.88 -18.46 -4.67
N PHE A 264 1.14 -19.18 -3.58
CA PHE A 264 0.16 -19.39 -2.52
C PHE A 264 0.09 -18.19 -1.58
N ASN A 265 -1.09 -17.96 -1.00
CA ASN A 265 -1.24 -16.99 0.09
C ASN A 265 -0.25 -17.31 1.22
N ASP A 266 0.31 -16.28 1.85
CA ASP A 266 1.37 -16.34 2.88
C ASP A 266 2.81 -16.51 2.37
N SER A 267 3.04 -16.65 1.06
CA SER A 267 4.40 -16.84 0.53
C SER A 267 5.18 -15.54 0.27
N MET A 268 6.51 -15.59 0.35
CA MET A 268 7.39 -14.47 -0.01
C MET A 268 8.31 -14.89 -1.15
N ASN A 269 7.94 -14.50 -2.38
CA ASN A 269 8.71 -14.71 -3.60
C ASN A 269 9.19 -16.15 -3.84
N VAL A 270 8.42 -17.14 -3.38
CA VAL A 270 8.59 -18.55 -3.72
C VAL A 270 7.47 -18.99 -4.65
N ASP A 271 7.71 -19.98 -5.50
CA ASP A 271 6.66 -20.61 -6.30
C ASP A 271 5.72 -21.48 -5.43
N TYR A 272 4.71 -22.08 -6.05
CA TYR A 272 3.73 -22.91 -5.33
C TYR A 272 4.32 -24.16 -4.66
N ALA A 273 5.56 -24.53 -4.99
CA ALA A 273 6.30 -25.65 -4.42
C ALA A 273 7.35 -25.19 -3.37
N GLY A 274 7.49 -23.89 -3.13
CA GLY A 274 8.43 -23.33 -2.17
C GLY A 274 9.81 -23.01 -2.75
N GLN A 275 9.99 -23.09 -4.07
CA GLN A 275 11.26 -22.73 -4.70
C GLN A 275 11.34 -21.21 -4.84
N GLN A 276 12.45 -20.62 -4.38
CA GLN A 276 12.71 -19.18 -4.53
C GLN A 276 12.67 -18.74 -5.99
N VAL A 277 12.03 -17.60 -6.24
CA VAL A 277 11.90 -16.95 -7.55
C VAL A 277 12.53 -15.58 -7.49
N GLU A 278 13.32 -15.26 -8.51
CA GLU A 278 13.95 -13.97 -8.64
C GLU A 278 12.92 -12.84 -8.80
N THR A 279 13.05 -11.81 -7.95
CA THR A 279 12.25 -10.58 -8.09
C THR A 279 12.84 -9.61 -9.11
N LEU A 280 12.02 -8.66 -9.57
CA LEU A 280 12.45 -7.55 -10.42
C LEU A 280 13.57 -6.74 -9.77
N ALA A 281 13.51 -6.51 -8.45
CA ALA A 281 14.53 -5.75 -7.72
C ALA A 281 15.91 -6.43 -7.81
N HIS A 282 15.98 -7.76 -7.67
CA HIS A 282 17.23 -8.51 -7.83
C HIS A 282 17.78 -8.44 -9.25
N TRP A 283 16.91 -8.62 -10.25
CA TRP A 283 17.29 -8.48 -11.65
C TRP A 283 17.86 -7.08 -11.92
N LEU A 284 17.19 -6.05 -11.41
CA LEU A 284 17.58 -4.65 -11.54
C LEU A 284 18.92 -4.32 -10.87
N GLN A 285 19.18 -4.85 -9.68
CA GLN A 285 20.47 -4.65 -9.01
C GLN A 285 21.64 -5.19 -9.85
N ARG A 286 21.47 -6.33 -10.54
CA ARG A 286 22.49 -6.84 -11.48
C ARG A 286 22.66 -5.94 -12.71
N GLN A 287 21.64 -5.19 -13.08
CA GLN A 287 21.71 -4.17 -14.13
C GLN A 287 22.26 -2.82 -13.62
N GLY A 288 22.62 -2.71 -12.34
CA GLY A 288 23.16 -1.49 -11.73
C GLY A 288 22.11 -0.44 -11.36
N PHE A 289 20.85 -0.83 -11.20
CA PHE A 289 19.82 0.04 -10.60
C PHE A 289 19.97 0.04 -9.08
N ALA A 290 19.71 1.19 -8.46
CA ALA A 290 19.38 1.21 -7.05
C ALA A 290 17.92 0.78 -6.83
N VAL A 291 17.64 0.13 -5.71
CA VAL A 291 16.28 -0.36 -5.40
C VAL A 291 15.86 0.06 -4.00
N GLY A 292 14.58 0.37 -3.81
CA GLY A 292 14.04 0.70 -2.50
C GLY A 292 12.58 0.33 -2.32
N ALA A 293 12.18 0.14 -1.06
CA ALA A 293 10.80 -0.05 -0.65
C ALA A 293 10.48 0.84 0.55
N ILE A 294 9.30 1.46 0.53
CA ILE A 294 8.76 2.22 1.66
C ILE A 294 7.31 1.83 1.96
N SER A 295 6.94 1.86 3.24
CA SER A 295 5.59 1.47 3.69
C SER A 295 5.10 2.25 4.91
N SER A 296 3.81 2.58 4.98
CA SER A 296 3.19 3.12 6.20
C SER A 296 2.99 2.08 7.32
N VAL A 297 3.17 0.79 7.01
CA VAL A 297 3.10 -0.34 7.95
C VAL A 297 4.51 -0.94 8.17
N PRO A 298 4.70 -1.99 9.00
CA PRO A 298 6.02 -2.52 9.30
C PRO A 298 6.89 -2.84 8.08
N ILE A 299 8.20 -2.58 8.19
CA ILE A 299 9.16 -2.70 7.07
C ILE A 299 9.18 -4.07 6.39
N SER A 300 8.90 -5.15 7.12
CA SER A 300 8.84 -6.52 6.60
C SER A 300 7.41 -7.05 6.52
N HIS A 301 6.40 -6.18 6.56
CA HIS A 301 5.05 -6.57 6.17
C HIS A 301 5.04 -7.07 4.71
N ALA A 302 3.95 -7.72 4.31
CA ALA A 302 3.98 -8.58 3.14
C ALA A 302 4.36 -7.87 1.83
N THR A 303 3.75 -6.74 1.53
CA THR A 303 4.03 -6.00 0.29
C THR A 303 5.48 -5.51 0.22
N PRO A 304 6.05 -4.81 1.23
CA PRO A 304 7.44 -4.37 1.18
C PRO A 304 8.43 -5.53 1.22
N ALA A 305 8.13 -6.60 1.95
CA ALA A 305 8.95 -7.82 1.92
C ALA A 305 8.92 -8.48 0.52
N ALA A 306 7.76 -8.58 -0.13
CA ALA A 306 7.63 -9.16 -1.46
C ALA A 306 8.35 -8.38 -2.57
N ALA A 307 8.77 -7.13 -2.33
CA ALA A 307 9.69 -6.43 -3.22
C ALA A 307 11.06 -7.11 -3.33
N TYR A 308 11.49 -7.84 -2.28
CA TYR A 308 12.89 -8.25 -2.15
C TYR A 308 13.14 -9.58 -1.42
N ALA A 309 12.48 -9.88 -0.31
CA ALA A 309 12.83 -11.03 0.53
C ALA A 309 12.25 -12.35 0.00
N HIS A 310 12.86 -13.47 0.44
CA HIS A 310 12.37 -14.81 0.17
C HIS A 310 12.01 -15.53 1.46
N ASN A 311 10.84 -16.15 1.52
CA ASN A 311 10.45 -17.03 2.62
C ASN A 311 9.21 -17.85 2.22
N VAL A 312 9.06 -19.04 2.78
CA VAL A 312 7.80 -19.80 2.64
C VAL A 312 6.66 -19.23 3.49
N SER A 313 6.93 -18.30 4.40
CA SER A 313 5.96 -17.63 5.26
C SER A 313 6.17 -16.12 5.35
N ARG A 314 5.08 -15.35 5.21
CA ARG A 314 5.02 -13.90 5.41
C ARG A 314 5.23 -13.47 6.85
N ASP A 315 5.08 -14.40 7.79
CA ASP A 315 5.16 -14.11 9.22
C ASP A 315 6.60 -14.17 9.77
N ASP A 316 7.60 -14.57 8.99
CA ASP A 316 9.00 -14.62 9.41
C ASP A 316 9.70 -13.25 9.34
N TYR A 317 9.09 -12.28 10.03
CA TYR A 317 9.39 -10.84 9.89
C TYR A 317 10.87 -10.48 10.09
N GLN A 318 11.55 -11.09 11.06
CA GLN A 318 12.97 -10.79 11.31
C GLN A 318 13.84 -11.25 10.15
N ASP A 319 13.62 -12.44 9.59
CA ASP A 319 14.40 -12.92 8.46
C ASP A 319 14.05 -12.22 7.15
N LEU A 320 12.79 -11.85 6.95
CA LEU A 320 12.38 -10.99 5.85
C LEU A 320 13.12 -9.64 5.91
N THR A 321 13.21 -9.01 7.08
CA THR A 321 14.00 -7.78 7.27
C THR A 321 15.49 -8.02 7.01
N ARG A 322 16.05 -9.15 7.46
CA ARG A 322 17.47 -9.49 7.21
C ARG A 322 17.76 -9.57 5.71
N ASP A 323 16.90 -10.21 4.94
CA ASP A 323 17.00 -10.24 3.47
C ASP A 323 16.98 -8.83 2.88
N MET A 324 16.01 -7.99 3.26
CA MET A 324 15.88 -6.61 2.77
C MET A 324 17.11 -5.74 3.09
N LEU A 325 17.82 -6.02 4.19
CA LEU A 325 19.00 -5.27 4.62
C LEU A 325 20.34 -5.91 4.21
N GLY A 326 20.30 -7.10 3.59
CA GLY A 326 21.47 -7.85 3.17
C GLY A 326 22.26 -8.48 4.33
N LEU A 327 21.53 -8.93 5.35
CA LEU A 327 22.03 -9.78 6.43
C LEU A 327 21.69 -11.25 6.14
N LYS A 328 22.31 -12.17 6.88
CA LYS A 328 21.98 -13.60 6.81
C LYS A 328 20.56 -13.83 7.30
N SER A 329 19.75 -14.52 6.52
CA SER A 329 18.43 -15.00 6.91
C SER A 329 18.38 -16.53 6.85
N ILE A 330 17.28 -17.13 7.29
CA ILE A 330 17.06 -18.57 7.13
C ILE A 330 16.99 -19.00 5.65
N SER A 331 16.52 -18.11 4.77
CA SER A 331 16.46 -18.32 3.32
C SER A 331 17.82 -18.14 2.64
N HIS A 332 18.70 -17.34 3.23
CA HIS A 332 20.03 -17.01 2.71
C HIS A 332 21.12 -17.12 3.79
N PRO A 333 21.37 -18.34 4.33
CA PRO A 333 22.26 -18.51 5.49
C PRO A 333 23.74 -18.36 5.16
N GLU A 334 24.14 -18.68 3.91
CA GLU A 334 25.54 -18.66 3.47
C GLU A 334 25.88 -17.42 2.66
N GLU A 335 25.04 -17.09 1.67
CA GLU A 335 25.20 -15.95 0.77
C GLU A 335 24.02 -14.99 0.95
N PRO A 336 24.12 -14.02 1.88
CA PRO A 336 23.10 -12.98 2.04
C PRO A 336 22.81 -12.25 0.73
N LEU A 337 21.56 -11.84 0.57
CA LEU A 337 21.19 -10.93 -0.51
C LEU A 337 21.99 -9.62 -0.42
N PRO A 338 22.14 -8.87 -1.52
CA PRO A 338 22.85 -7.59 -1.50
C PRO A 338 22.24 -6.57 -0.53
N GLY A 339 20.94 -6.66 -0.23
CA GLY A 339 20.12 -5.67 0.49
C GLY A 339 19.72 -4.49 -0.40
N MET A 340 18.59 -3.85 -0.08
CA MET A 340 18.05 -2.69 -0.81
C MET A 340 18.79 -1.40 -0.46
N ASP A 341 18.82 -0.41 -1.34
CA ASP A 341 19.47 0.89 -1.10
C ASP A 341 18.66 1.81 -0.18
N VAL A 342 17.34 1.63 -0.16
CA VAL A 342 16.43 2.36 0.73
C VAL A 342 15.38 1.39 1.30
N VAL A 343 15.25 1.34 2.61
CA VAL A 343 14.15 0.66 3.33
C VAL A 343 13.59 1.64 4.36
N ILE A 344 12.33 2.01 4.26
CA ILE A 344 11.71 2.94 5.22
C ILE A 344 10.32 2.45 5.58
N GLY A 345 10.01 2.26 6.86
CA GLY A 345 8.67 1.84 7.24
C GLY A 345 8.39 1.86 8.73
N GLY A 346 7.25 1.27 9.07
CA GLY A 346 6.79 1.05 10.44
C GLY A 346 7.56 -0.06 11.17
N GLY A 347 7.01 -0.50 12.30
CA GLY A 347 7.43 -1.63 13.12
C GLY A 347 8.07 -1.23 14.45
N HIS A 348 8.38 0.06 14.64
CA HIS A 348 9.05 0.54 15.84
C HIS A 348 8.22 0.35 17.11
N GLY A 349 8.84 -0.25 18.12
CA GLY A 349 8.28 -0.39 19.46
C GLY A 349 7.27 -1.53 19.64
N GLU A 350 7.04 -2.38 18.64
CA GLU A 350 6.31 -3.63 18.84
C GLU A 350 7.29 -4.72 19.27
N GLU A 351 7.17 -5.18 20.53
CA GLU A 351 8.09 -6.16 21.12
C GLU A 351 7.35 -7.44 21.54
N ARG A 352 8.04 -8.59 21.43
CA ARG A 352 7.57 -9.89 21.88
C ARG A 352 8.70 -10.69 22.52
N ASP A 353 8.38 -11.42 23.59
CA ASP A 353 9.31 -12.37 24.21
C ASP A 353 9.49 -13.65 23.38
N LYS A 354 8.48 -13.99 22.58
CA LYS A 354 8.43 -15.16 21.71
C LYS A 354 7.48 -14.92 20.55
N ASP A 355 7.80 -15.47 19.40
CA ASP A 355 6.92 -15.47 18.25
C ASP A 355 7.14 -16.74 17.43
N GLN A 356 6.25 -17.73 17.60
CA GLN A 356 6.41 -19.04 16.96
C GLN A 356 6.16 -19.00 15.45
N ALA A 357 5.50 -17.95 14.94
CA ALA A 357 5.24 -17.81 13.52
C ALA A 357 6.52 -17.52 12.73
N GLN A 358 7.55 -16.98 13.38
CA GLN A 358 8.86 -16.68 12.77
C GLN A 358 9.90 -17.81 12.97
N GLY A 359 9.45 -19.02 13.31
CA GLY A 359 10.37 -20.15 13.52
C GLY A 359 11.20 -20.09 14.81
N GLN A 360 12.18 -20.98 14.90
CA GLN A 360 13.01 -21.21 16.09
C GLN A 360 14.11 -20.17 16.29
N ASN A 361 14.49 -19.45 15.22
CA ASN A 361 15.54 -18.44 15.25
C ASN A 361 15.02 -17.03 15.56
N PHE A 362 13.73 -16.87 15.86
CA PHE A 362 13.17 -15.63 16.40
C PHE A 362 13.97 -15.16 17.63
N GLN A 363 14.41 -13.91 17.61
CA GLN A 363 15.08 -13.27 18.73
C GLN A 363 14.10 -12.42 19.54
N PRO A 364 13.99 -12.59 20.87
CA PRO A 364 13.17 -11.74 21.72
C PRO A 364 13.49 -10.26 21.56
N GLY A 365 12.47 -9.42 21.61
CA GLY A 365 12.58 -7.98 21.38
C GLY A 365 11.65 -7.54 20.26
N ASN A 366 12.09 -6.60 19.43
CA ASN A 366 11.26 -6.08 18.36
C ASN A 366 10.91 -7.17 17.32
N VAL A 367 9.63 -7.22 16.95
CA VAL A 367 9.05 -8.24 16.07
C VAL A 367 9.62 -8.21 14.66
N TYR A 368 10.00 -7.03 14.16
CA TYR A 368 10.35 -6.82 12.76
C TYR A 368 11.84 -6.58 12.54
N LEU A 369 12.54 -5.94 13.49
CA LEU A 369 13.95 -5.59 13.37
C LEU A 369 14.64 -5.66 14.73
N THR A 370 15.51 -6.65 14.91
CA THR A 370 16.22 -6.81 16.19
C THR A 370 17.20 -5.65 16.43
N ALA A 371 17.50 -5.36 17.69
CA ALA A 371 18.51 -4.37 18.04
C ALA A 371 19.90 -4.75 17.51
N ALA A 372 20.21 -6.05 17.43
CA ALA A 372 21.46 -6.56 16.87
C ALA A 372 21.55 -6.33 15.36
N ASP A 373 20.46 -6.60 14.63
CA ASP A 373 20.38 -6.38 13.19
C ASP A 373 20.47 -4.88 12.87
N LEU A 374 19.74 -4.03 13.60
CA LEU A 374 19.83 -2.56 13.48
C LEU A 374 21.26 -2.06 13.73
N HIS A 375 21.93 -2.56 14.76
CA HIS A 375 23.32 -2.21 15.06
C HIS A 375 24.26 -2.64 13.92
N ALA A 376 24.10 -3.87 13.41
CA ALA A 376 24.98 -4.44 12.38
C ALA A 376 24.90 -3.68 11.04
N VAL A 377 23.73 -3.13 10.71
CA VAL A 377 23.53 -2.44 9.42
C VAL A 377 23.94 -0.97 9.46
N ASP A 378 24.11 -0.37 10.63
CA ASP A 378 24.42 1.05 10.79
C ASP A 378 25.86 1.38 10.38
N VAL A 379 26.05 2.42 9.55
CA VAL A 379 27.36 2.94 9.15
C VAL A 379 28.22 3.36 10.33
N ALA A 380 27.63 3.79 11.45
CA ALA A 380 28.35 4.11 12.68
C ALA A 380 29.06 2.89 13.29
N HIS A 381 28.65 1.69 12.90
CA HIS A 381 29.19 0.41 13.35
C HIS A 381 29.80 -0.42 12.22
N GLY A 382 30.10 0.22 11.07
CA GLY A 382 30.72 -0.44 9.92
C GLY A 382 29.73 -1.10 8.94
N GLY A 383 28.43 -0.92 9.16
CA GLY A 383 27.37 -1.33 8.24
C GLY A 383 27.22 -0.40 7.02
N LYS A 384 26.15 -0.59 6.25
CA LYS A 384 25.91 0.09 4.97
C LYS A 384 24.88 1.22 5.04
N TYR A 385 24.10 1.31 6.12
CA TYR A 385 22.92 2.15 6.22
C TYR A 385 23.14 3.31 7.18
N VAL A 386 22.79 4.52 6.75
CA VAL A 386 22.47 5.59 7.69
C VAL A 386 21.10 5.28 8.25
N THR A 387 21.01 5.12 9.57
CA THR A 387 19.77 4.74 10.25
C THR A 387 19.01 5.96 10.77
N ALA A 388 17.69 5.94 10.64
CA ALA A 388 16.77 6.95 11.15
C ALA A 388 15.63 6.26 11.87
N VAL A 389 15.77 6.12 13.19
CA VAL A 389 14.77 5.45 14.04
C VAL A 389 13.94 6.50 14.77
N ARG A 390 12.63 6.26 14.96
CA ARG A 390 11.78 7.09 15.83
C ARG A 390 12.50 7.34 17.17
N THR A 391 12.61 8.59 17.59
CA THR A 391 13.39 8.97 18.78
C THR A 391 12.59 9.96 19.63
N PRO A 392 12.47 9.73 20.94
CA PRO A 392 11.75 10.63 21.84
C PRO A 392 12.20 12.10 21.73
N GLY A 393 11.24 13.01 21.51
CA GLY A 393 11.46 14.45 21.41
C GLY A 393 12.14 14.94 20.12
N VAL A 394 12.30 14.07 19.11
CA VAL A 394 12.90 14.43 17.82
C VAL A 394 11.85 14.33 16.72
N ASP A 395 11.64 15.43 16.01
CA ASP A 395 10.75 15.47 14.84
C ASP A 395 11.16 14.43 13.78
N GLY A 396 10.23 13.52 13.46
CA GLY A 396 10.49 12.34 12.64
C GLY A 396 10.88 12.69 11.22
N ARG A 397 10.18 13.67 10.64
CA ARG A 397 10.47 14.24 9.31
C ARG A 397 11.88 14.81 9.24
N THR A 398 12.23 15.67 10.19
CA THR A 398 13.54 16.32 10.26
C THR A 398 14.65 15.28 10.37
N ARG A 399 14.50 14.31 11.29
CA ARG A 399 15.47 13.24 11.48
C ARG A 399 15.65 12.40 10.22
N LEU A 400 14.56 11.99 9.58
CA LEU A 400 14.60 11.17 8.38
C LEU A 400 15.26 11.90 7.21
N MET A 401 14.92 13.16 6.99
CA MET A 401 15.51 13.97 5.92
C MET A 401 17.00 14.25 6.16
N GLN A 402 17.42 14.46 7.41
CA GLN A 402 18.84 14.59 7.76
C GLN A 402 19.62 13.31 7.47
N ALA A 403 19.06 12.15 7.81
CA ALA A 403 19.64 10.85 7.52
C ALA A 403 19.72 10.59 6.00
N ALA A 404 18.67 10.92 5.25
CA ALA A 404 18.65 10.80 3.80
C ALA A 404 19.75 11.65 3.12
N GLU A 405 19.92 12.90 3.56
CA GLU A 405 20.98 13.77 3.05
C GLU A 405 22.39 13.30 3.47
N ALA A 406 22.54 12.72 4.66
CA ALA A 406 23.78 12.08 5.07
C ALA A 406 24.10 10.85 4.22
N ALA A 407 23.11 9.98 3.98
CA ALA A 407 23.24 8.80 3.12
C ALA A 407 23.65 9.19 1.70
N ARG A 408 22.94 10.17 1.12
CA ARG A 408 23.24 10.72 -0.21
C ARG A 408 24.67 11.24 -0.32
N ARG A 409 25.12 12.07 0.64
CA ARG A 409 26.49 12.65 0.62
C ARG A 409 27.58 11.62 0.85
N GLY A 410 27.33 10.62 1.71
CA GLY A 410 28.28 9.56 2.02
C GLY A 410 28.28 8.41 1.00
N GLY A 411 27.33 8.38 0.06
CA GLY A 411 27.13 7.24 -0.83
C GLY A 411 26.66 5.98 -0.11
N HIS A 412 26.00 6.13 1.04
CA HIS A 412 25.46 5.05 1.86
C HIS A 412 24.00 4.75 1.51
N ARG A 413 23.49 3.67 2.09
CA ARG A 413 22.06 3.30 2.04
C ARG A 413 21.29 3.99 3.16
N LEU A 414 19.95 3.95 3.09
CA LEU A 414 19.08 4.54 4.11
C LEU A 414 18.14 3.49 4.71
N LEU A 415 18.11 3.43 6.04
CA LEU A 415 17.12 2.67 6.80
C LEU A 415 16.32 3.63 7.68
N GLY A 416 15.02 3.75 7.45
CA GLY A 416 14.10 4.45 8.34
C GLY A 416 13.18 3.48 9.07
N PHE A 417 13.10 3.59 10.41
CA PHE A 417 12.29 2.69 11.24
C PHE A 417 11.44 3.47 12.23
N TYR A 418 10.16 3.57 11.92
CA TYR A 418 9.19 4.42 12.60
C TYR A 418 7.97 3.61 13.03
N GLY A 419 6.95 4.26 13.57
CA GLY A 419 5.70 3.65 13.97
C GLY A 419 5.33 3.81 15.44
N VAL A 420 4.13 3.35 15.76
CA VAL A 420 3.56 3.37 17.10
C VAL A 420 3.37 1.93 17.60
N GLY A 421 4.32 1.45 18.41
CA GLY A 421 4.39 0.04 18.83
C GLY A 421 3.12 -0.53 19.47
N ARG A 422 2.38 0.27 20.26
CA ARG A 422 1.10 -0.15 20.86
C ARG A 422 -0.02 -0.39 19.84
N TYR A 423 0.15 0.10 18.62
CA TYR A 423 -0.70 -0.14 17.45
C TYR A 423 0.10 -0.90 16.39
N LYS A 424 0.75 -1.99 16.78
CA LYS A 424 1.48 -2.89 15.88
C LYS A 424 2.54 -2.21 14.98
N GLY A 425 3.06 -1.06 15.42
CA GLY A 425 4.13 -0.36 14.72
C GLY A 425 3.73 0.34 13.41
N HIS A 426 2.46 0.49 13.04
CA HIS A 426 2.13 1.33 11.87
C HIS A 426 2.31 2.84 12.17
N LEU A 427 2.38 3.67 11.12
CA LEU A 427 2.35 5.12 11.25
C LEU A 427 0.96 5.59 11.72
N PRO A 428 0.84 6.73 12.45
CA PRO A 428 -0.46 7.27 12.81
C PRO A 428 -1.39 7.42 11.59
N TYR A 429 -2.63 6.94 11.69
CA TYR A 429 -3.63 7.08 10.64
C TYR A 429 -3.94 8.54 10.37
N GLN A 430 -3.75 8.99 9.13
CA GLN A 430 -4.45 10.16 8.63
C GLN A 430 -5.95 9.80 8.50
N THR A 431 -6.84 10.63 9.05
CA THR A 431 -8.30 10.51 8.92
C THR A 431 -8.83 11.29 7.73
N ALA A 432 -10.11 11.14 7.38
CA ALA A 432 -10.68 11.80 6.19
C ALA A 432 -10.62 13.33 6.25
N ASP A 433 -10.60 13.93 7.45
CA ASP A 433 -10.41 15.36 7.67
C ASP A 433 -8.92 15.78 7.78
N GLY A 434 -8.01 14.80 7.81
CA GLY A 434 -6.56 14.97 7.84
C GLY A 434 -5.96 15.17 9.23
N ASP A 435 -6.71 15.00 10.31
CA ASP A 435 -6.28 15.43 11.65
C ASP A 435 -5.85 14.34 12.64
N TYR A 436 -5.77 13.11 12.15
CA TYR A 436 -5.22 11.95 12.87
C TYR A 436 -6.01 11.60 14.13
N ARG A 437 -7.35 11.63 14.05
CA ARG A 437 -8.23 11.19 15.14
C ARG A 437 -9.15 10.05 14.71
N PRO A 438 -8.61 8.82 14.64
CA PRO A 438 -9.34 7.66 14.13
C PRO A 438 -10.73 7.48 14.73
N ALA A 439 -11.71 7.18 13.88
CA ALA A 439 -13.01 6.68 14.32
C ALA A 439 -12.91 5.23 14.83
N PRO A 440 -13.87 4.73 15.63
CA PRO A 440 -13.93 3.30 15.95
C PRO A 440 -14.28 2.46 14.71
N GLY A 441 -13.66 1.28 14.59
CA GLY A 441 -14.06 0.24 13.64
C GLY A 441 -14.73 -0.97 14.32
N ARG A 442 -14.62 -2.15 13.72
CA ARG A 442 -15.22 -3.42 14.20
C ARG A 442 -14.87 -3.75 15.64
N SER A 443 -13.67 -3.40 16.07
CA SER A 443 -13.22 -3.60 17.46
C SER A 443 -13.95 -2.71 18.48
N LYS A 444 -14.74 -1.73 18.01
CA LYS A 444 -15.40 -0.67 18.80
C LYS A 444 -14.43 0.21 19.57
N LYS A 445 -13.17 0.22 19.18
CA LYS A 445 -12.11 1.05 19.75
C LYS A 445 -11.55 1.95 18.66
N ALA A 446 -11.31 3.20 19.03
CA ALA A 446 -10.52 4.13 18.25
C ALA A 446 -9.08 4.11 18.76
N GLU A 447 -8.12 4.25 17.85
CA GLU A 447 -6.76 4.58 18.23
C GLU A 447 -6.68 6.04 18.67
N SER A 448 -5.69 6.36 19.50
CA SER A 448 -5.46 7.71 19.98
C SER A 448 -3.97 7.97 20.03
N TYR A 449 -3.55 9.08 19.44
CA TYR A 449 -2.15 9.46 19.32
C TYR A 449 -1.79 10.58 20.28
N THR A 450 -0.63 10.47 20.91
CA THR A 450 -0.08 11.61 21.66
C THR A 450 0.55 12.60 20.68
N PRO A 451 0.83 13.85 21.10
CA PRO A 451 1.59 14.80 20.27
C PRO A 451 2.93 14.22 19.78
N GLU A 452 3.59 13.41 20.62
CA GLU A 452 4.84 12.72 20.30
C GLU A 452 4.65 11.67 19.20
N ASP A 453 3.56 10.89 19.23
CA ASP A 453 3.29 9.94 18.14
C ASP A 453 3.11 10.66 16.80
N LEU A 454 2.49 11.83 16.78
CA LEU A 454 2.28 12.60 15.56
C LEU A 454 3.53 13.32 15.07
N THR A 455 4.40 13.78 15.98
CA THR A 455 5.58 14.58 15.64
C THR A 455 6.84 13.76 15.42
N GLU A 456 7.01 12.64 16.13
CA GLU A 456 8.20 11.78 16.02
C GLU A 456 8.12 10.79 14.84
N ASN A 457 6.96 10.66 14.22
CA ASN A 457 6.76 9.87 13.01
C ASN A 457 6.72 10.79 11.77
N PRO A 458 7.42 10.42 10.67
CA PRO A 458 7.23 11.06 9.39
C PRO A 458 5.89 10.64 8.77
N THR A 459 5.40 11.44 7.83
CA THR A 459 4.31 11.00 6.94
C THR A 459 4.84 10.09 5.83
N LEU A 460 3.96 9.34 5.16
CA LEU A 460 4.36 8.54 3.98
C LEU A 460 4.93 9.45 2.86
N ALA A 461 4.40 10.67 2.71
CA ALA A 461 4.94 11.66 1.80
C ALA A 461 6.37 12.10 2.18
N ASP A 462 6.67 12.29 3.47
CA ASP A 462 8.03 12.60 3.94
C ASP A 462 8.99 11.43 3.70
N MET A 463 8.54 10.20 3.94
CA MET A 463 9.32 9.00 3.63
C MET A 463 9.63 8.89 2.13
N THR A 464 8.64 9.20 1.28
CA THR A 464 8.82 9.23 -0.18
C THR A 464 9.87 10.27 -0.59
N ARG A 465 9.84 11.48 0.01
CA ARG A 465 10.87 12.52 -0.23
C ARG A 465 12.26 12.08 0.20
N ALA A 466 12.37 11.41 1.35
CA ALA A 466 13.64 10.89 1.86
C ALA A 466 14.21 9.80 0.95
N ALA A 467 13.37 8.85 0.51
CA ALA A 467 13.77 7.81 -0.44
C ALA A 467 14.28 8.41 -1.75
N LEU A 468 13.54 9.36 -2.32
CA LEU A 468 13.92 10.08 -3.54
C LEU A 468 15.17 10.94 -3.39
N THR A 469 15.48 11.43 -2.19
CA THR A 469 16.74 12.14 -1.90
C THR A 469 17.94 11.21 -2.10
N VAL A 470 17.84 9.95 -1.67
CA VAL A 470 18.92 8.96 -1.80
C VAL A 470 18.94 8.37 -3.21
N LEU A 471 17.83 7.82 -3.67
CA LEU A 471 17.73 7.13 -4.96
C LEU A 471 17.91 8.10 -6.14
N GLY A 472 17.41 9.33 -6.03
CA GLY A 472 17.56 10.36 -7.07
C GLY A 472 19.00 10.82 -7.29
N SER A 473 19.95 10.42 -6.45
CA SER A 473 21.38 10.62 -6.69
C SER A 473 22.01 9.56 -7.60
N LYS A 474 21.23 8.57 -8.02
CA LYS A 474 21.66 7.45 -8.88
C LYS A 474 21.15 7.66 -10.30
N ASP A 475 21.88 7.12 -11.27
CA ASP A 475 21.51 7.24 -12.69
C ASP A 475 20.17 6.56 -13.02
N ARG A 476 19.87 5.46 -12.30
CA ARG A 476 18.68 4.63 -12.49
C ARG A 476 18.24 4.01 -11.16
N PHE A 477 16.94 3.96 -10.92
CA PHE A 477 16.40 3.31 -9.72
C PHE A 477 14.98 2.76 -9.90
N TRP A 478 14.63 1.85 -9.00
CA TRP A 478 13.27 1.35 -8.80
C TRP A 478 12.84 1.57 -7.36
N LEU A 479 11.63 2.10 -7.17
CA LEU A 479 11.08 2.40 -5.85
C LEU A 479 9.65 1.86 -5.75
N MET A 480 9.41 1.04 -4.73
CA MET A 480 8.07 0.65 -4.32
C MET A 480 7.59 1.50 -3.13
N VAL A 481 6.34 1.96 -3.19
CA VAL A 481 5.69 2.75 -2.13
C VAL A 481 4.36 2.11 -1.75
N GLU A 482 4.12 1.92 -0.46
CA GLU A 482 2.91 1.28 0.03
C GLU A 482 2.21 2.12 1.11
N PRO A 483 1.02 2.68 0.84
CA PRO A 483 0.06 3.04 1.88
C PRO A 483 -0.67 1.77 2.37
N GLY A 484 0.01 0.98 3.20
CA GLY A 484 -0.46 -0.33 3.68
C GLY A 484 -1.57 -0.25 4.74
N ASP A 485 -1.72 0.91 5.36
CA ASP A 485 -2.73 1.19 6.37
C ASP A 485 -4.14 1.31 5.78
N VAL A 486 -4.29 1.42 4.45
CA VAL A 486 -5.60 1.32 3.77
C VAL A 486 -6.26 -0.04 4.03
N ASP A 487 -5.51 -1.13 3.90
CA ASP A 487 -6.01 -2.48 4.17
C ASP A 487 -6.35 -2.68 5.64
N TRP A 488 -5.51 -2.17 6.55
CA TRP A 488 -5.74 -2.29 7.99
C TRP A 488 -7.02 -1.56 8.42
N ALA A 489 -7.28 -0.38 7.85
CA ALA A 489 -8.53 0.33 8.02
C ALA A 489 -9.72 -0.45 7.44
N ASN A 490 -9.56 -1.08 6.28
CA ASN A 490 -10.61 -1.88 5.66
C ASN A 490 -10.90 -3.17 6.44
N HIS A 491 -9.91 -3.83 7.03
CA HIS A 491 -10.11 -4.98 7.93
C HIS A 491 -10.95 -4.64 9.16
N ASP A 492 -10.79 -3.43 9.68
CA ASP A 492 -11.59 -2.90 10.79
C ASP A 492 -12.89 -2.23 10.31
N ASN A 493 -13.23 -2.34 9.02
CA ASN A 493 -14.39 -1.71 8.35
C ASN A 493 -14.54 -0.24 8.74
N ASN A 494 -13.44 0.48 8.66
CA ASN A 494 -13.32 1.84 9.11
C ASN A 494 -13.22 2.79 7.93
N LEU A 495 -14.36 3.34 7.51
CA LEU A 495 -14.43 4.21 6.34
C LEU A 495 -13.60 5.48 6.49
N ASP A 496 -13.61 6.09 7.68
CA ASP A 496 -12.90 7.33 7.97
C ASP A 496 -11.39 7.16 7.86
N ASN A 497 -10.84 6.14 8.54
CA ASN A 497 -9.43 5.80 8.44
C ASN A 497 -9.06 5.37 7.01
N SER A 498 -9.92 4.60 6.33
CA SER A 498 -9.64 4.11 4.97
C SER A 498 -9.53 5.27 3.98
N ILE A 499 -10.43 6.24 4.04
CA ILE A 499 -10.37 7.46 3.21
C ILE A 499 -9.09 8.26 3.50
N GLY A 500 -8.75 8.47 4.77
CA GLY A 500 -7.57 9.24 5.13
C GLY A 500 -6.25 8.53 4.78
N ALA A 501 -6.18 7.20 4.88
CA ALA A 501 -5.05 6.41 4.40
C ALA A 501 -4.87 6.51 2.88
N VAL A 502 -5.98 6.53 2.11
CA VAL A 502 -5.93 6.81 0.66
C VAL A 502 -5.39 8.22 0.40
N PHE A 503 -5.74 9.21 1.22
CA PHE A 503 -5.19 10.57 1.09
C PHE A 503 -3.68 10.63 1.37
N SER A 504 -3.21 9.92 2.40
CA SER A 504 -1.78 9.78 2.71
C SER A 504 -1.00 9.18 1.53
N GLY A 505 -1.56 8.14 0.90
CA GLY A 505 -1.01 7.54 -0.31
C GLY A 505 -1.03 8.47 -1.53
N ASP A 506 -2.12 9.20 -1.77
CA ASP A 506 -2.25 10.17 -2.88
C ASP A 506 -1.23 11.32 -2.75
N ASP A 507 -0.98 11.77 -1.51
CA ASP A 507 0.07 12.75 -1.21
C ASP A 507 1.48 12.20 -1.54
N ALA A 508 1.73 10.91 -1.26
CA ALA A 508 2.97 10.24 -1.67
C ALA A 508 3.09 10.12 -3.20
N VAL A 509 2.01 9.79 -3.92
CA VAL A 509 2.00 9.80 -5.40
C VAL A 509 2.31 11.20 -5.92
N LYS A 510 1.76 12.24 -5.30
CA LYS A 510 2.07 13.62 -5.66
C LYS A 510 3.56 13.96 -5.50
N VAL A 511 4.21 13.47 -4.43
CA VAL A 511 5.66 13.61 -4.26
C VAL A 511 6.43 12.99 -5.43
N ILE A 512 6.03 11.79 -5.88
CA ILE A 512 6.66 11.11 -7.02
C ILE A 512 6.50 11.93 -8.29
N THR A 513 5.28 12.36 -8.61
CA THR A 513 5.04 13.14 -9.83
C THR A 513 5.79 14.46 -9.81
N ASP A 514 5.78 15.17 -8.67
CA ASP A 514 6.53 16.43 -8.52
C ASP A 514 8.04 16.21 -8.71
N TRP A 515 8.57 15.07 -8.24
CA TRP A 515 9.97 14.72 -8.44
C TRP A 515 10.29 14.43 -9.91
N VAL A 516 9.42 13.69 -10.62
CA VAL A 516 9.60 13.40 -12.06
C VAL A 516 9.62 14.69 -12.87
N GLU A 517 8.69 15.62 -12.61
CA GLU A 517 8.65 16.91 -13.31
C GLU A 517 9.89 17.78 -13.04
N ALA A 518 10.47 17.69 -11.84
CA ALA A 518 11.62 18.49 -11.45
C ALA A 518 12.98 17.89 -11.86
N HIS A 519 13.09 16.56 -11.99
CA HIS A 519 14.38 15.87 -12.13
C HIS A 519 14.46 14.91 -13.33
N SER A 520 13.35 14.65 -14.03
CA SER A 520 13.26 13.67 -15.11
C SER A 520 12.17 14.10 -16.14
N ASN A 521 11.51 13.14 -16.77
CA ASN A 521 10.33 13.28 -17.64
C ASN A 521 9.66 11.91 -17.85
N TRP A 522 8.45 11.89 -18.42
CA TRP A 522 7.67 10.66 -18.63
C TRP A 522 8.19 9.73 -19.74
N ARG A 523 9.18 10.13 -20.53
CA ARG A 523 9.88 9.20 -21.44
C ARG A 523 10.84 8.32 -20.66
N GLU A 524 11.58 8.89 -19.71
CA GLU A 524 12.55 8.15 -18.87
C GLU A 524 11.92 7.54 -17.60
N SER A 525 10.72 7.98 -17.22
CA SER A 525 10.04 7.51 -16.00
C SER A 525 8.82 6.62 -16.29
N LEU A 526 8.55 5.68 -15.39
CA LEU A 526 7.33 4.88 -15.32
C LEU A 526 6.76 5.00 -13.90
N LEU A 527 5.47 5.29 -13.78
CA LEU A 527 4.73 5.14 -12.53
C LEU A 527 3.56 4.20 -12.76
N ILE A 528 3.37 3.24 -11.85
CA ILE A 528 2.21 2.39 -11.75
C ILE A 528 1.58 2.65 -10.39
N VAL A 529 0.28 2.95 -10.36
CA VAL A 529 -0.54 3.04 -9.15
C VAL A 529 -1.62 1.99 -9.24
N THR A 530 -1.71 1.13 -8.23
CA THR A 530 -2.68 0.03 -8.16
C THR A 530 -2.92 -0.36 -6.70
N ALA A 531 -3.79 -1.34 -6.47
CA ALA A 531 -3.83 -2.12 -5.23
C ALA A 531 -3.39 -3.57 -5.49
N ASP A 532 -3.25 -4.31 -4.41
CA ASP A 532 -2.91 -5.73 -4.40
C ASP A 532 -4.17 -6.62 -4.33
N HIS A 533 -5.25 -6.16 -3.70
CA HIS A 533 -6.59 -6.75 -3.67
C HIS A 533 -7.67 -5.73 -3.26
N GLY A 534 -8.92 -6.19 -3.13
CA GLY A 534 -10.04 -5.39 -2.61
C GLY A 534 -10.64 -5.95 -1.32
N HIS A 535 -11.50 -5.21 -0.61
CA HIS A 535 -12.05 -5.58 0.72
C HIS A 535 -13.58 -5.72 0.80
N TYR A 536 -14.25 -5.73 -0.35
CA TYR A 536 -15.70 -5.85 -0.48
C TYR A 536 -16.53 -4.74 0.19
N LEU A 537 -16.02 -3.50 0.26
CA LEU A 537 -16.84 -2.31 0.56
C LEU A 537 -17.85 -2.09 -0.57
N HIS A 538 -19.15 -2.04 -0.29
CA HIS A 538 -20.18 -1.74 -1.27
C HIS A 538 -20.94 -0.47 -0.90
N ILE A 539 -20.74 0.59 -1.69
CA ILE A 539 -21.46 1.86 -1.52
C ILE A 539 -22.77 1.78 -2.30
N VAL A 540 -23.88 1.93 -1.58
CA VAL A 540 -25.25 1.84 -2.09
C VAL A 540 -25.81 3.23 -2.39
N ARG A 541 -25.62 4.18 -1.47
CA ARG A 541 -26.09 5.57 -1.57
C ARG A 541 -24.93 6.55 -1.41
N PRO A 542 -24.14 6.77 -2.49
CA PRO A 542 -22.95 7.64 -2.44
C PRO A 542 -23.28 9.09 -2.07
N GLU A 543 -24.50 9.56 -2.30
CA GLU A 543 -24.94 10.90 -1.90
C GLU A 543 -24.90 11.12 -0.39
N LEU A 544 -24.97 10.06 0.41
CA LEU A 544 -24.84 10.12 1.86
C LEU A 544 -23.38 10.19 2.34
N LEU A 545 -22.42 9.99 1.43
CA LEU A 545 -21.00 10.23 1.68
C LEU A 545 -20.59 11.68 1.37
N VAL A 546 -21.47 12.51 0.79
CA VAL A 546 -21.16 13.91 0.49
C VAL A 546 -21.37 14.73 1.77
N PRO A 547 -20.33 15.40 2.31
CA PRO A 547 -20.50 16.27 3.47
C PRO A 547 -21.51 17.38 3.18
N PRO A 548 -22.39 17.75 4.13
CA PRO A 548 -23.28 18.88 3.94
C PRO A 548 -22.47 20.15 3.68
N ALA A 549 -22.92 21.00 2.76
CA ALA A 549 -22.26 22.28 2.50
C ALA A 549 -22.08 23.03 3.82
N ALA A 550 -20.84 23.45 4.12
CA ALA A 550 -20.55 24.26 5.30
C ALA A 550 -21.55 25.43 5.31
N ALA A 551 -22.41 25.49 6.33
CA ALA A 551 -23.35 26.59 6.45
C ALA A 551 -22.54 27.88 6.41
N ASP A 552 -22.86 28.76 5.47
CA ASP A 552 -22.24 30.06 5.26
C ASP A 552 -22.22 30.80 6.61
N GLN A 553 -21.09 30.75 7.32
CA GLN A 553 -20.88 31.48 8.58
C GLN A 553 -20.70 32.96 8.25
N ARG A 554 -21.72 33.60 7.67
CA ARG A 554 -21.81 35.05 7.70
C ARG A 554 -22.21 35.42 9.13
N PRO A 555 -21.42 36.24 9.83
CA PRO A 555 -21.84 36.75 11.13
C PRO A 555 -23.17 37.46 10.92
N ALA A 556 -24.19 37.04 11.67
CA ALA A 556 -25.44 37.77 11.75
C ALA A 556 -25.10 39.22 12.11
N SER A 557 -25.33 40.13 11.16
CA SER A 557 -25.16 41.56 11.38
C SER A 557 -26.00 41.93 12.60
N ARG A 558 -25.33 42.31 13.69
CA ARG A 558 -25.99 42.88 14.86
C ARG A 558 -26.79 44.10 14.39
N ARG A 559 -28.12 44.04 14.53
CA ARG A 559 -28.98 45.22 14.48
C ARG A 559 -28.89 45.96 15.80
#